data_AF-A0AA35KP49-F1
#
_entry.id   AF-A0AA35KP49-F1
#
_cell.length_a   1.000
_cell.length_b   1.000
_cell.length_c   1.000
_cell.angle_alpha   90.00
_cell.angle_beta   90.00
_cell.angle_gamma   90.00
#
_symmetry.space_group_name_H-M   'P 1'
#
loop_
_entity.id
_entity.type
_entity.pdbx_description
1 polymer ?
#
loop_
_entity_poly.entity_id
_entity_poly.type
_entity_poly.pdbx_seq_one_letter_code
_entity_poly.pdbx_strand_id
1 'polypeptide(L)'
;MKALLCTGLLLALFSLGATLQCTTCQYGLKNYCENREAHSCPADTCLKGVLDNNIFSQYREQFNYSDCVDSQECHPGYFGFATAMRKYFRVKFTCCHSAACIEDGFGMHPGRYGPLECPACFSNSTTDCESMTARRCPYKATKCITFGGIMKQVGKSEVAAAFKGCATPDFCNYITTVPKGVMQSLNNWVSFNVNRAACFDAQSSSYTSGL
;
A
#
# COMPACT_ATOMS: atom_id res chain seq x y z
N MET A 1 -42.61 28.33 -28.11
CA MET A 1 -41.22 28.63 -27.70
C MET A 1 -40.96 28.50 -26.19
N LYS A 2 -41.89 28.88 -25.29
CA LYS A 2 -41.69 28.75 -23.82
C LYS A 2 -41.57 27.32 -23.29
N ALA A 3 -42.27 26.35 -23.90
CA ALA A 3 -42.23 24.94 -23.46
C ALA A 3 -40.87 24.25 -23.70
N LEU A 4 -40.10 24.68 -24.71
CA LEU A 4 -38.80 24.09 -25.06
C LEU A 4 -37.68 24.47 -24.08
N LEU A 5 -37.81 25.64 -23.42
CA LEU A 5 -36.85 26.12 -22.43
C LEU A 5 -36.91 25.33 -21.12
N CYS A 6 -38.11 24.92 -20.69
CA CYS A 6 -38.27 24.12 -19.47
C CYS A 6 -37.70 22.71 -19.61
N THR A 7 -37.86 22.07 -20.76
CA THR A 7 -37.35 20.70 -21.00
C THR A 7 -35.83 20.66 -21.09
N GLY A 8 -35.20 21.69 -21.68
CA GLY A 8 -33.73 21.82 -21.73
C GLY A 8 -33.10 22.02 -20.35
N LEU A 9 -33.78 22.76 -19.46
CA LEU A 9 -33.31 23.01 -18.10
C LEU A 9 -33.38 21.74 -17.21
N LEU A 10 -34.44 20.93 -17.37
CA LEU A 10 -34.60 19.65 -16.67
C LEU A 10 -33.56 18.60 -17.09
N LEU A 11 -33.22 18.53 -18.38
CA LEU A 11 -32.17 17.63 -18.88
C LEU A 11 -30.77 18.06 -18.42
N ALA A 12 -30.52 19.37 -18.32
CA ALA A 12 -29.29 19.89 -17.73
C ALA A 12 -29.19 19.55 -16.22
N LEU A 13 -30.30 19.65 -15.48
CA LEU A 13 -30.36 19.28 -14.06
C LEU A 13 -30.16 17.77 -13.81
N PHE A 14 -30.60 16.90 -14.74
CA PHE A 14 -30.30 15.46 -14.67
C PHE A 14 -28.82 15.14 -14.93
N SER A 15 -28.12 15.95 -15.74
CA SER A 15 -26.68 15.80 -15.96
C SER A 15 -25.80 16.28 -14.80
N LEU A 16 -26.36 17.04 -13.86
CA LEU A 16 -25.71 17.51 -12.62
C LEU A 16 -25.73 16.47 -11.49
N GLY A 17 -26.40 15.32 -11.66
CA GLY A 17 -26.63 14.34 -10.59
C GLY A 17 -26.08 12.94 -10.85
N ALA A 18 -25.16 12.75 -11.80
CA ALA A 18 -24.51 11.46 -12.00
C ALA A 18 -23.62 11.14 -10.79
N THR A 19 -24.16 10.36 -9.85
CA THR A 19 -23.41 9.83 -8.70
C THR A 19 -22.25 8.99 -9.20
N LEU A 20 -21.06 9.21 -8.63
CA LEU A 20 -19.88 8.42 -8.94
C LEU A 20 -20.21 6.93 -8.87
N GLN A 21 -19.77 6.18 -9.89
CA GLN A 21 -19.91 4.73 -9.91
C GLN A 21 -18.54 4.11 -9.63
N CYS A 22 -18.46 3.25 -8.62
CA CYS A 22 -17.26 2.45 -8.36
C CYS A 22 -17.61 0.98 -8.23
N THR A 23 -16.63 0.14 -8.55
CA THR A 23 -16.65 -1.26 -8.17
C THR A 23 -16.17 -1.37 -6.72
N THR A 24 -16.80 -2.21 -5.89
CA THR A 24 -16.26 -2.54 -4.56
C THR A 24 -15.92 -4.02 -4.46
N CYS A 25 -14.79 -4.32 -3.83
CA CYS A 25 -14.42 -5.68 -3.47
C CYS A 25 -13.48 -5.64 -2.27
N GLN A 26 -13.68 -6.57 -1.35
CA GLN A 26 -12.82 -6.71 -0.18
C GLN A 26 -12.01 -8.01 -0.30
N TYR A 27 -10.69 -7.86 -0.23
CA TYR A 27 -9.68 -8.91 -0.01
C TYR A 27 -9.92 -10.25 -0.70
N GLY A 28 -10.11 -10.20 -2.02
CA GLY A 28 -10.16 -11.40 -2.81
C GLY A 28 -8.83 -11.71 -3.48
N LEU A 29 -8.58 -13.00 -3.74
CA LEU A 29 -7.52 -13.43 -4.65
C LEU A 29 -7.61 -12.62 -5.95
N LYS A 30 -6.48 -12.37 -6.62
CA LYS A 30 -6.35 -11.51 -7.83
C LYS A 30 -7.62 -11.37 -8.71
N ASN A 31 -8.31 -12.46 -9.04
CA ASN A 31 -9.46 -12.46 -9.96
C ASN A 31 -10.82 -12.14 -9.30
N TYR A 32 -10.89 -12.01 -7.97
CA TYR A 32 -12.14 -11.83 -7.22
C TYR A 32 -12.75 -10.44 -7.38
N CYS A 33 -11.92 -9.46 -7.74
CA CYS A 33 -12.38 -8.11 -8.06
C CYS A 33 -12.69 -7.93 -9.56
N GLU A 34 -12.40 -8.94 -10.38
CA GLU A 34 -12.72 -8.93 -11.80
C GLU A 34 -14.24 -9.18 -11.98
N ASN A 35 -14.87 -8.51 -12.95
CA ASN A 35 -16.28 -8.66 -13.31
C ASN A 35 -17.31 -8.26 -12.23
N ARG A 36 -16.90 -7.45 -11.25
CA ARG A 36 -17.83 -6.87 -10.27
C ARG A 36 -18.55 -5.67 -10.87
N GLU A 37 -19.87 -5.64 -10.70
CA GLU A 37 -20.71 -4.53 -11.14
C GLU A 37 -20.37 -3.24 -10.37
N ALA A 38 -20.37 -2.12 -11.09
CA ALA A 38 -20.21 -0.80 -10.47
C ALA A 38 -21.55 -0.37 -9.86
N HIS A 39 -21.50 0.33 -8.74
CA HIS A 39 -22.67 0.92 -8.08
C HIS A 39 -22.38 2.34 -7.64
N SER A 40 -23.47 3.08 -7.35
CA SER A 40 -23.40 4.46 -6.90
C SER A 40 -22.69 4.54 -5.55
N CYS A 41 -21.61 5.31 -5.50
CA CYS A 41 -20.91 5.67 -4.28
C CYS A 41 -21.53 6.92 -3.66
N PRO A 42 -21.73 6.93 -2.32
CA PRO A 42 -21.99 8.17 -1.58
C PRO A 42 -20.78 9.12 -1.61
N ALA A 43 -19.58 8.55 -1.67
CA ALA A 43 -18.32 9.28 -1.69
C ALA A 43 -17.95 9.76 -3.11
N ASP A 44 -17.00 10.69 -3.19
CA ASP A 44 -16.59 11.36 -4.43
C ASP A 44 -15.41 10.70 -5.15
N THR A 45 -14.83 9.63 -4.59
CA THR A 45 -13.64 8.97 -5.14
C THR A 45 -13.72 7.44 -5.08
N CYS A 46 -13.30 6.77 -6.16
CA CYS A 46 -13.01 5.34 -6.17
C CYS A 46 -11.57 5.10 -5.72
N LEU A 47 -11.37 4.20 -4.77
CA LEU A 47 -10.05 3.71 -4.37
C LEU A 47 -9.83 2.31 -4.93
N LYS A 48 -8.73 2.08 -5.64
CA LYS A 48 -8.27 0.74 -6.03
C LYS A 48 -6.92 0.43 -5.42
N GLY A 49 -6.76 -0.78 -4.94
CA GLY A 49 -5.56 -1.26 -4.27
C GLY A 49 -5.13 -2.61 -4.81
N VAL A 50 -3.85 -2.76 -5.13
CA VAL A 50 -3.24 -4.08 -5.35
C VAL A 50 -2.25 -4.32 -4.22
N LEU A 51 -2.40 -5.45 -3.53
CA LEU A 51 -1.49 -5.93 -2.50
C LEU A 51 -0.71 -7.14 -3.02
N ASP A 52 0.59 -7.19 -2.73
CA ASP A 52 1.42 -8.36 -2.96
C ASP A 52 2.43 -8.49 -1.83
N ASN A 53 2.42 -9.63 -1.15
CA ASN A 53 3.27 -9.83 0.01
C ASN A 53 3.60 -11.31 0.21
N ASN A 54 4.64 -11.56 1.00
CA ASN A 54 4.93 -12.87 1.57
C ASN A 54 5.36 -12.73 3.04
N ILE A 55 4.97 -11.63 3.69
CA ILE A 55 5.42 -11.29 5.04
C ILE A 55 4.76 -12.18 6.09
N PHE A 56 3.50 -12.57 5.86
CA PHE A 56 2.68 -13.40 6.77
C PHE A 56 2.59 -14.87 6.38
N SER A 57 3.25 -15.29 5.30
CA SER A 57 3.13 -16.63 4.74
C SER A 57 4.44 -17.08 4.10
N GLN A 58 4.64 -18.39 3.98
CA GLN A 58 5.72 -18.94 3.17
C GLN A 58 5.48 -18.76 1.66
N TYR A 59 4.22 -18.53 1.29
CA TYR A 59 3.80 -18.31 -0.09
C TYR A 59 3.59 -16.82 -0.37
N ARG A 60 3.69 -16.47 -1.65
CA ARG A 60 3.30 -15.15 -2.16
C ARG A 60 1.78 -15.05 -2.18
N GLU A 61 1.24 -14.00 -1.58
CA GLU A 61 -0.18 -13.69 -1.57
C GLU A 61 -0.43 -12.39 -2.33
N GLN A 62 -1.37 -12.42 -3.27
CA GLN A 62 -1.78 -11.25 -4.05
C GLN A 62 -3.28 -11.02 -3.88
N PHE A 63 -3.65 -9.79 -3.54
CA PHE A 63 -5.04 -9.39 -3.35
C PHE A 63 -5.33 -8.10 -4.10
N ASN A 64 -6.57 -8.00 -4.56
CA ASN A 64 -7.11 -6.75 -5.08
C ASN A 64 -8.14 -6.20 -4.07
N TYR A 65 -8.23 -4.87 -4.01
CA TYR A 65 -9.11 -4.11 -3.16
C TYR A 65 -9.72 -2.98 -3.97
N SER A 66 -11.00 -2.72 -3.78
CA SER A 66 -11.68 -1.62 -4.44
C SER A 66 -12.77 -1.11 -3.50
N ASP A 67 -12.88 0.20 -3.33
CA ASP A 67 -13.84 0.81 -2.42
C ASP A 67 -14.29 2.21 -2.87
N CYS A 68 -15.37 2.70 -2.27
CA CYS A 68 -15.78 4.11 -2.30
C CYS A 68 -15.13 4.84 -1.13
N VAL A 69 -14.42 5.94 -1.36
CA VAL A 69 -13.81 6.75 -0.29
C VAL A 69 -13.95 8.23 -0.59
N ASP A 70 -13.92 9.07 0.45
CA ASP A 70 -13.82 10.51 0.25
C ASP A 70 -12.44 10.87 -0.30
N SER A 71 -12.38 11.88 -1.17
CA SER A 71 -11.15 12.35 -1.82
C SER A 71 -10.06 12.73 -0.82
N GLN A 72 -10.45 13.16 0.39
CA GLN A 72 -9.53 13.48 1.48
C GLN A 72 -8.87 12.24 2.12
N GLU A 73 -9.53 11.09 2.05
CA GLU A 73 -9.04 9.80 2.57
C GLU A 73 -8.32 8.98 1.47
N CYS A 74 -8.43 9.41 0.21
CA CYS A 74 -7.79 8.75 -0.92
C CYS A 74 -6.33 9.20 -1.05
N HIS A 75 -5.41 8.39 -0.53
CA HIS A 75 -3.96 8.62 -0.63
C HIS A 75 -3.34 7.69 -1.67
N PRO A 76 -3.24 8.10 -2.96
CA PRO A 76 -2.61 7.28 -3.97
C PRO A 76 -1.11 7.19 -3.70
N GLY A 77 -0.51 6.05 -4.03
CA GLY A 77 0.91 5.87 -3.76
C GLY A 77 1.37 4.43 -3.84
N TYR A 78 2.67 4.24 -3.70
CA TYR A 78 3.33 2.94 -3.65
C TYR A 78 3.98 2.73 -2.29
N PHE A 79 3.28 2.02 -1.42
CA PHE A 79 3.70 1.74 -0.06
C PHE A 79 4.30 0.36 -0.02
N GLY A 80 5.57 0.23 0.36
CA GLY A 80 6.16 -1.08 0.51
C GLY A 80 7.49 -1.09 1.22
N PHE A 81 7.85 -2.28 1.67
CA PHE A 81 9.16 -2.57 2.22
C PHE A 81 9.65 -3.95 1.77
N ALA A 82 10.96 -4.11 1.78
CA ALA A 82 11.66 -5.36 1.56
C ALA A 82 12.70 -5.57 2.66
N THR A 83 12.80 -6.81 3.16
CA THR A 83 13.66 -7.16 4.29
C THR A 83 14.46 -8.44 4.01
N ALA A 84 15.17 -8.95 5.03
CA ALA A 84 15.89 -10.21 4.99
C ALA A 84 14.99 -11.39 4.59
N MET A 85 15.62 -12.51 4.24
CA MET A 85 14.93 -13.76 3.84
C MET A 85 13.97 -13.58 2.65
N ARG A 86 14.21 -12.58 1.78
CA ARG A 86 13.36 -12.24 0.63
C ARG A 86 11.90 -11.96 1.04
N LYS A 87 11.70 -11.49 2.28
CA LYS A 87 10.39 -11.09 2.78
C LYS A 87 10.07 -9.67 2.33
N TYR A 88 8.83 -9.41 1.94
CA TYR A 88 8.38 -8.11 1.47
C TYR A 88 6.88 -7.93 1.68
N PHE A 89 6.50 -6.66 1.65
CA PHE A 89 5.12 -6.21 1.59
C PHE A 89 5.06 -5.03 0.62
N ARG A 90 4.10 -5.05 -0.29
CA ARG A 90 3.85 -3.91 -1.17
C ARG A 90 2.36 -3.76 -1.45
N VAL A 91 1.91 -2.52 -1.41
CA VAL A 91 0.57 -2.10 -1.82
C VAL A 91 0.69 -0.88 -2.71
N LYS A 92 -0.14 -0.82 -3.74
CA LYS A 92 -0.28 0.35 -4.60
C LYS A 92 -1.73 0.78 -4.57
N PHE A 93 -1.97 2.04 -4.22
CA PHE A 93 -3.28 2.65 -4.26
C PHE A 93 -3.40 3.62 -5.43
N THR A 94 -4.55 3.60 -6.08
CA THR A 94 -4.95 4.50 -7.16
C THR A 94 -6.28 5.12 -6.81
N CYS A 95 -6.40 6.43 -7.00
CA CYS A 95 -7.62 7.21 -6.80
C CYS A 95 -8.18 7.64 -8.15
N CYS A 96 -9.49 7.56 -8.31
CA CYS A 96 -10.14 7.77 -9.60
C CYS A 96 -11.58 8.23 -9.44
N HIS A 97 -12.06 9.02 -10.40
CA HIS A 97 -13.42 9.58 -10.39
C HIS A 97 -14.32 8.90 -11.42
N SER A 98 -14.04 7.62 -11.73
CA SER A 98 -14.86 6.83 -12.66
C SER A 98 -14.73 5.33 -12.40
N ALA A 99 -15.75 4.58 -12.82
CA ALA A 99 -15.80 3.11 -12.71
C ALA A 99 -14.68 2.43 -13.51
N ALA A 100 -14.24 3.05 -14.62
CA ALA A 100 -13.19 2.56 -15.52
C ALA A 100 -11.77 2.79 -14.97
N CYS A 101 -11.62 2.81 -13.65
CA CYS A 101 -10.34 2.96 -12.99
C CYS A 101 -9.45 1.75 -13.28
N ILE A 102 -8.39 1.95 -14.05
CA ILE A 102 -7.45 0.88 -14.38
C ILE A 102 -6.42 0.77 -13.26
N GLU A 103 -6.28 -0.44 -12.71
CA GLU A 103 -5.16 -0.76 -11.85
C GLU A 103 -3.91 -0.97 -12.70
N ASP A 104 -3.02 0.02 -12.73
CA ASP A 104 -1.66 -0.25 -13.16
C ASP A 104 -1.02 -1.12 -12.07
N GLY A 105 -0.60 -2.33 -12.42
CA GLY A 105 0.17 -3.20 -11.51
C GLY A 105 1.39 -2.48 -10.91
N PHE A 106 2.11 -3.15 -10.00
CA PHE A 106 3.19 -2.50 -9.24
C PHE A 106 4.29 -1.82 -10.08
N GLY A 107 4.40 -2.14 -11.38
CA GLY A 107 5.45 -1.65 -12.29
C GLY A 107 6.86 -2.03 -11.83
N MET A 108 6.98 -2.86 -10.79
CA MET A 108 8.22 -3.27 -10.17
C MET A 108 8.56 -4.66 -10.67
N HIS A 109 9.44 -4.70 -11.67
CA HIS A 109 9.99 -5.94 -12.17
C HIS A 109 10.88 -6.54 -11.07
N PRO A 110 10.65 -7.81 -10.67
CA PRO A 110 11.58 -8.53 -9.80
C PRO A 110 12.99 -8.41 -10.39
N GLY A 111 13.97 -8.01 -9.57
CA GLY A 111 15.39 -7.97 -9.98
C GLY A 111 15.97 -6.62 -10.39
N ARG A 112 15.19 -5.53 -10.43
CA ARG A 112 15.75 -4.19 -10.61
C ARG A 112 16.11 -3.55 -9.26
N TYR A 113 17.40 -3.55 -8.95
CA TYR A 113 17.94 -2.96 -7.72
C TYR A 113 18.47 -1.55 -7.97
N GLY A 114 18.28 -0.67 -6.98
CA GLY A 114 18.90 0.65 -6.93
C GLY A 114 20.30 0.60 -6.29
N PRO A 115 20.97 1.75 -6.19
CA PRO A 115 22.30 1.85 -5.57
C PRO A 115 22.27 1.81 -4.04
N LEU A 116 21.10 1.94 -3.41
CA LEU A 116 20.94 1.98 -1.96
C LEU A 116 21.14 0.58 -1.34
N GLU A 117 21.89 0.52 -0.25
CA GLU A 117 22.02 -0.68 0.58
C GLU A 117 21.59 -0.38 2.01
N CYS A 118 20.74 -1.25 2.58
CA CYS A 118 20.22 -1.09 3.94
C CYS A 118 20.54 -2.32 4.79
N PRO A 119 20.80 -2.16 6.10
CA PRO A 119 20.84 -3.28 7.02
C PRO A 119 19.55 -4.10 6.95
N ALA A 120 19.66 -5.42 6.91
CA ALA A 120 18.50 -6.30 6.79
C ALA A 120 18.41 -7.30 7.94
N CYS A 121 17.21 -7.45 8.52
CA CYS A 121 16.86 -8.52 9.45
C CYS A 121 15.35 -8.74 9.45
N PHE A 122 14.91 -9.96 9.79
CA PHE A 122 13.50 -10.28 9.93
C PHE A 122 13.32 -11.27 11.07
N SER A 123 12.34 -11.02 11.93
CA SER A 123 11.88 -11.91 12.99
C SER A 123 10.36 -11.85 13.08
N ASN A 124 9.73 -13.00 13.32
CA ASN A 124 8.28 -13.16 13.54
C ASN A 124 7.95 -13.68 14.95
N SER A 125 8.91 -13.60 15.87
CA SER A 125 8.76 -14.02 17.27
C SER A 125 9.22 -12.95 18.25
N THR A 126 9.92 -11.91 17.78
CA THR A 126 10.50 -10.85 18.61
C THR A 126 10.19 -9.48 18.03
N THR A 127 10.25 -8.44 18.87
CA THR A 127 10.08 -7.03 18.48
C THR A 127 11.40 -6.32 18.20
N ASP A 128 12.52 -7.05 18.23
CA ASP A 128 13.83 -6.60 17.79
C ASP A 128 14.55 -7.70 17.00
N CYS A 129 15.45 -7.30 16.09
CA CYS A 129 16.34 -8.20 15.38
C CYS A 129 17.70 -7.55 15.09
N GLU A 130 18.75 -8.35 15.23
CA GLU A 130 20.10 -7.94 14.85
C GLU A 130 20.29 -8.00 13.34
N SER A 131 20.99 -7.01 12.81
CA SER A 131 21.25 -6.89 11.38
C SER A 131 22.20 -7.99 10.93
N MET A 132 21.83 -8.74 9.88
CA MET A 132 22.72 -9.78 9.34
C MET A 132 23.78 -9.17 8.42
N THR A 133 23.34 -8.63 7.28
CA THR A 133 24.19 -8.08 6.21
C THR A 133 23.38 -7.03 5.47
N ALA A 134 24.04 -5.95 5.02
CA ALA A 134 23.40 -4.96 4.18
C ALA A 134 22.91 -5.60 2.87
N ARG A 135 21.75 -5.17 2.37
CA ARG A 135 21.19 -5.67 1.10
C ARG A 135 20.83 -4.52 0.19
N ARG A 136 21.05 -4.73 -1.10
CA ARG A 136 20.60 -3.81 -2.15
C ARG A 136 19.09 -3.68 -2.15
N CYS A 137 18.65 -2.44 -2.20
CA CYS A 137 17.25 -2.10 -2.21
C CYS A 137 16.65 -2.20 -3.62
N PRO A 138 15.38 -2.62 -3.74
CA PRO A 138 14.64 -2.46 -4.98
C PRO A 138 14.68 -1.00 -5.44
N TYR A 139 14.68 -0.75 -6.76
CA TYR A 139 14.84 0.60 -7.33
C TYR A 139 13.88 1.66 -6.74
N LYS A 140 12.65 1.28 -6.38
CA LYS A 140 11.65 2.20 -5.80
C LYS A 140 11.77 2.41 -4.29
N ALA A 141 12.60 1.62 -3.60
CA ALA A 141 12.82 1.70 -2.17
C ALA A 141 14.08 2.52 -1.89
N THR A 142 13.89 3.81 -1.66
CA THR A 142 14.98 4.80 -1.53
C THR A 142 15.26 5.21 -0.09
N LYS A 143 14.65 4.53 0.89
CA LYS A 143 14.89 4.73 2.33
C LYS A 143 15.24 3.41 3.00
N CYS A 144 16.01 3.48 4.08
CA CYS A 144 16.12 2.37 5.03
C CYS A 144 15.05 2.46 6.10
N ILE A 145 14.66 1.30 6.61
CA ILE A 145 13.66 1.18 7.66
C ILE A 145 14.15 0.28 8.79
N THR A 146 13.76 0.63 10.02
CA THR A 146 13.74 -0.25 11.19
C THR A 146 12.34 -0.28 11.76
N PHE A 147 11.82 -1.47 12.03
CA PHE A 147 10.49 -1.72 12.55
C PHE A 147 10.56 -2.76 13.68
N GLY A 148 9.75 -2.54 14.71
CA GLY A 148 9.49 -3.49 15.79
C GLY A 148 8.11 -3.26 16.40
N GLY A 149 7.29 -4.31 16.49
CA GLY A 149 5.92 -4.21 16.98
C GLY A 149 5.15 -5.52 16.93
N ILE A 150 3.84 -5.45 17.12
CA ILE A 150 2.92 -6.59 16.96
C ILE A 150 2.14 -6.40 15.66
N MET A 151 2.12 -7.42 14.82
CA MET A 151 1.32 -7.46 13.59
C MET A 151 0.12 -8.38 13.79
N LYS A 152 -1.05 -7.95 13.31
CA LYS A 152 -2.28 -8.73 13.34
C LYS A 152 -2.96 -8.64 11.99
N GLN A 153 -3.25 -9.80 11.42
CA GLN A 153 -4.10 -9.94 10.24
C GLN A 153 -5.45 -10.51 10.68
N VAL A 154 -6.55 -9.99 10.16
CA VAL A 154 -7.89 -10.53 10.46
C VAL A 154 -7.93 -12.04 10.15
N GLY A 155 -8.45 -12.82 11.11
CA GLY A 155 -8.52 -14.28 11.02
C GLY A 155 -7.21 -15.01 11.35
N LYS A 156 -6.15 -14.31 11.75
CA LYS A 156 -4.87 -14.90 12.20
C LYS A 156 -4.50 -14.42 13.60
N SER A 157 -3.65 -15.18 14.27
CA SER A 157 -3.06 -14.80 15.56
C SER A 157 -2.16 -13.57 15.43
N GLU A 158 -2.09 -12.79 16.51
CA GLU A 158 -1.13 -11.70 16.62
C GLU A 158 0.30 -12.26 16.69
N VAL A 159 1.23 -11.62 15.99
CA VAL A 159 2.64 -12.04 15.95
C VAL A 159 3.54 -10.86 16.28
N ALA A 160 4.49 -11.07 17.19
CA ALA A 160 5.58 -10.12 17.36
C ALA A 160 6.44 -10.11 16.10
N ALA A 161 6.79 -8.94 15.60
CA ALA A 161 7.59 -8.81 14.39
C ALA A 161 8.60 -7.70 14.51
N ALA A 162 9.79 -7.97 13.96
CA ALA A 162 10.86 -7.02 13.83
C ALA A 162 11.46 -7.14 12.45
N PHE A 163 11.76 -6.00 11.83
CA PHE A 163 12.52 -6.02 10.60
C PHE A 163 13.35 -4.76 10.38
N LYS A 164 14.46 -4.95 9.67
CA LYS A 164 15.26 -3.88 9.07
C LYS A 164 15.34 -4.12 7.58
N GLY A 165 15.35 -3.08 6.77
CA GLY A 165 15.48 -3.26 5.33
C GLY A 165 15.27 -1.97 4.56
N CYS A 166 14.70 -2.12 3.37
CA CYS A 166 14.42 -1.03 2.43
C CYS A 166 12.94 -0.69 2.43
N ALA A 167 12.60 0.59 2.33
CA ALA A 167 11.23 1.08 2.27
C ALA A 167 11.07 2.14 1.18
N THR A 168 9.85 2.27 0.67
CA THR A 168 9.47 3.37 -0.21
C THR A 168 9.27 4.66 0.59
N PRO A 169 9.44 5.84 -0.02
CA PRO A 169 9.14 7.12 0.64
C PRO A 169 7.71 7.16 1.19
N ASP A 170 6.73 6.68 0.43
CA ASP A 170 5.32 6.67 0.84
C ASP A 170 5.11 5.82 2.11
N PHE A 171 5.77 4.65 2.18
CA PHE A 171 5.73 3.81 3.38
C PHE A 171 6.37 4.51 4.58
N CYS A 172 7.52 5.16 4.37
CA CYS A 172 8.21 5.89 5.43
C CYS A 172 7.40 7.10 5.94
N ASN A 173 6.79 7.86 5.04
CA ASN A 173 5.92 8.96 5.42
C ASN A 173 4.76 8.44 6.26
N TYR A 174 4.10 7.38 5.80
CA TYR A 174 2.97 6.77 6.50
C TYR A 174 3.32 6.30 7.92
N ILE A 175 4.41 5.55 8.12
CA ILE A 175 4.77 5.04 9.46
C ILE A 175 5.32 6.12 10.41
N THR A 176 5.73 7.28 9.90
CA THR A 176 6.29 8.38 10.72
C THR A 176 5.25 9.45 11.05
N THR A 177 4.20 9.59 10.26
CA THR A 177 3.08 10.51 10.54
C THR A 177 1.97 9.87 11.36
N VAL A 178 1.80 8.54 11.30
CA VAL A 178 0.83 7.84 12.17
C VAL A 178 1.38 7.78 13.60
N PRO A 179 0.65 8.26 14.63
CA PRO A 179 1.07 8.18 16.01
C PRO A 179 1.46 6.74 16.40
N LYS A 180 2.48 6.58 17.25
CA LYS A 180 2.81 5.27 17.85
C LYS A 180 1.53 4.63 18.40
N GLY A 181 1.17 3.46 17.91
CA GLY A 181 -0.14 2.85 18.17
C GLY A 181 -0.55 1.88 17.07
N VAL A 182 -1.86 1.70 16.90
CA VAL A 182 -2.44 0.75 15.93
C VAL A 182 -2.49 1.39 14.55
N MET A 183 -1.54 1.05 13.69
CA MET A 183 -1.58 1.37 12.26
C MET A 183 -2.54 0.39 11.58
N GLN A 184 -3.65 0.86 11.05
CA GLN A 184 -4.64 0.04 10.34
C GLN A 184 -4.49 0.29 8.85
N SER A 185 -4.22 -0.76 8.09
CA SER A 185 -4.21 -0.72 6.63
C SER A 185 -5.39 -1.52 6.12
N LEU A 186 -5.90 -1.15 4.94
CA LEU A 186 -6.83 -1.97 4.19
C LEU A 186 -8.10 -2.25 5.01
N ASN A 187 -8.86 -1.21 5.38
CA ASN A 187 -10.10 -1.32 6.17
C ASN A 187 -9.95 -2.28 7.38
N ASN A 188 -8.92 -2.07 8.19
CA ASN A 188 -8.59 -2.84 9.39
C ASN A 188 -8.18 -4.30 9.16
N TRP A 189 -7.94 -4.72 7.92
CA TRP A 189 -7.55 -6.09 7.61
C TRP A 189 -6.16 -6.45 8.14
N VAL A 190 -5.23 -5.48 8.13
CA VAL A 190 -3.93 -5.59 8.80
C VAL A 190 -3.78 -4.45 9.77
N SER A 191 -3.46 -4.79 11.02
CA SER A 191 -3.10 -3.82 12.04
C SER A 191 -1.68 -4.06 12.57
N PHE A 192 -0.99 -2.97 12.89
CA PHE A 192 0.34 -2.99 13.46
C PHE A 192 0.33 -2.17 14.74
N ASN A 193 0.62 -2.78 15.89
CA ASN A 193 0.94 -2.05 17.11
C ASN A 193 2.44 -1.77 17.11
N VAL A 194 2.82 -0.52 16.81
CA VAL A 194 4.19 -0.14 16.53
C VAL A 194 4.91 0.36 17.78
N ASN A 195 5.89 -0.39 18.25
CA ASN A 195 6.75 0.01 19.37
C ASN A 195 7.90 0.89 18.89
N ARG A 196 8.47 0.53 17.73
CA ARG A 196 9.62 1.19 17.10
C ARG A 196 9.41 1.24 15.59
N ALA A 197 9.44 2.44 15.03
CA ALA A 197 9.53 2.64 13.59
C ALA A 197 10.44 3.83 13.33
N ALA A 198 11.38 3.66 12.41
CA ALA A 198 12.24 4.74 11.95
C ALA A 198 12.58 4.52 10.48
N CYS A 199 12.56 5.60 9.72
CA CYS A 199 13.12 5.66 8.38
C CYS A 199 14.29 6.62 8.34
N PHE A 200 15.30 6.29 7.54
CA PHE A 200 16.50 7.10 7.38
C PHE A 200 17.12 6.84 6.01
N ASP A 201 17.90 7.80 5.53
CA ASP A 201 18.73 7.61 4.34
C ASP A 201 19.93 6.73 4.70
N ALA A 202 20.28 5.77 3.83
CA ALA A 202 21.54 5.05 4.01
C ALA A 202 22.70 5.97 3.66
N GLN A 203 23.81 5.82 4.37
CA GLN A 203 25.09 6.37 3.89
C GLN A 203 25.47 5.59 2.62
N SER A 204 25.74 6.29 1.52
CA SER A 204 26.30 5.68 0.32
C SER A 204 27.53 4.89 0.71
N SER A 205 27.59 3.60 0.36
CA SER A 205 28.79 2.78 0.56
C SER A 205 29.91 3.35 -0.30
N SER A 206 30.74 4.22 0.30
CA SER A 206 32.04 4.58 -0.22
C SER A 206 32.94 3.36 -0.06
N TYR A 207 32.79 2.38 -0.95
CA TYR A 207 33.86 1.44 -1.24
C TYR A 207 34.95 2.23 -1.96
N THR A 208 35.81 2.89 -1.20
CA THR A 208 37.18 3.15 -1.64
C THR A 208 37.81 1.77 -1.84
N SER A 209 37.82 1.32 -3.09
CA SER A 209 38.76 0.31 -3.57
C SER A 209 40.16 0.80 -3.25
N GLY A 210 40.74 0.27 -2.17
CA GLY A 210 42.15 0.42 -1.85
C GLY A 210 42.96 -0.29 -2.94
N LEU A 211 43.87 0.48 -3.54
CA LEU A 211 44.98 0.05 -4.38
C LEU A 211 45.87 -0.97 -3.66
#